data_AF-A0A1X4XY59-F1
#
_entry.id   AF-A0A1X4XY59-F1
#
_cell.length_a   1.000
_cell.length_b   1.000
_cell.length_c   1.000
_cell.angle_alpha   90.00
_cell.angle_beta   90.00
_cell.angle_gamma   90.00
#
_symmetry.space_group_name_H-M   'P 1'
#
loop_
_entity.id
_entity.type
_entity.pdbx_description
1 polymer ?
#
loop_
_entity_poly.entity_id
_entity_poly.type
_entity_poly.pdbx_seq_one_letter_code
_entity_poly.pdbx_strand_id
1 'polypeptide(L)' 'MIEERKPYEQAFFASKPTAFTKFLRTCVIWQLVKFGIINLKMTLMLLKSHK' A
#
# COMPACT_ATOMS: atom_id res chain seq x y z
N MET A 1 -7.72 26.11 -34.73
CA MET A 1 -6.62 25.45 -33.98
C MET A 1 -7.27 24.42 -33.07
N ILE A 2 -7.27 23.15 -33.49
CA ILE A 2 -7.91 22.06 -32.73
C ILE A 2 -6.90 21.62 -31.67
N GLU A 3 -7.25 21.82 -30.40
CA GLU A 3 -6.39 21.47 -29.27
C GLU A 3 -6.47 19.97 -29.00
N GLU A 4 -5.52 19.21 -29.53
CA GLU A 4 -5.37 17.78 -29.28
C GLU A 4 -4.90 17.57 -27.84
N ARG A 5 -5.85 17.35 -26.92
CA ARG A 5 -5.59 17.03 -25.51
C ARG A 5 -4.86 15.69 -25.43
N LYS A 6 -3.56 15.71 -25.17
CA LYS A 6 -2.74 14.49 -25.09
C LYS A 6 -3.04 13.72 -23.79
N PRO A 7 -3.28 12.39 -23.86
CA PRO A 7 -3.74 11.58 -22.71
C PRO A 7 -2.69 11.36 -21.60
N TYR A 8 -1.51 11.97 -21.70
CA TYR A 8 -0.44 11.90 -20.69
C TYR A 8 -0.34 13.16 -19.82
N GLU A 9 -1.17 14.16 -20.07
CA GLU A 9 -1.28 15.33 -19.20
C GLU A 9 -1.82 14.88 -17.84
N GLN A 10 -0.93 14.80 -16.83
CA GLN A 10 -1.05 14.93 -15.36
C GLN A 10 -2.38 14.61 -14.61
N ALA A 11 -3.37 14.02 -15.26
CA ALA A 11 -4.67 13.65 -14.72
C ALA A 11 -4.63 12.27 -14.05
N PHE A 12 -3.53 11.52 -14.23
CA PHE A 12 -3.11 10.51 -13.26
C PHE A 12 -2.53 11.21 -12.02
N PHE A 13 -3.36 12.01 -11.36
CA PHE A 13 -3.12 12.40 -9.98
C PHE A 13 -2.99 11.10 -9.20
N ALA A 14 -1.76 10.71 -8.87
CA ALA A 14 -1.52 9.71 -7.84
C ALA A 14 -2.38 10.15 -6.66
N SER A 15 -3.43 9.38 -6.34
CA SER A 15 -4.39 9.74 -5.32
C SER A 15 -3.59 10.10 -4.08
N LYS A 16 -3.53 11.39 -3.75
CA LYS A 16 -2.67 11.85 -2.67
C LYS A 16 -3.14 11.10 -1.44
N PRO A 17 -2.24 10.37 -0.74
CA PRO A 17 -2.64 9.51 0.34
C PRO A 17 -3.40 10.36 1.35
N THR A 18 -4.67 10.01 1.54
CA THR A 18 -5.60 10.71 2.42
C THR A 18 -4.98 10.82 3.81
N ALA A 19 -5.35 11.84 4.58
CA ALA A 19 -4.84 12.02 5.95
C ALA A 19 -5.02 10.74 6.79
N PHE A 20 -6.07 9.97 6.52
CA PHE A 20 -6.31 8.64 7.07
C PHE A 20 -5.19 7.63 6.77
N THR A 21 -4.74 7.52 5.52
CA THR A 21 -3.63 6.65 5.11
C THR A 21 -2.31 7.08 5.77
N LYS A 22 -2.11 8.38 6.00
CA LYS A 22 -0.95 8.88 6.76
C LYS A 22 -1.05 8.56 8.25
N PHE A 23 -2.23 8.69 8.85
CA PHE A 23 -2.49 8.35 10.25
C PHE A 23 -2.32 6.86 10.53
N LEU A 24 -2.79 6.01 9.63
CA LEU A 24 -2.54 4.57 9.69
C LEU A 24 -1.02 4.28 9.60
N ARG A 25 -0.23 5.08 8.87
CA ARG A 25 1.23 4.90 8.81
C ARG A 25 1.96 5.32 10.08
N THR A 26 1.44 6.28 10.86
CA THR A 26 2.04 6.75 12.13
C THR A 26 1.55 6.00 13.36
N CYS A 27 0.46 5.25 13.27
CA CYS A 27 -0.07 4.48 14.37
C CYS A 27 0.83 3.27 14.69
N VAL A 28 1.57 3.33 15.80
CA VAL A 28 2.48 2.26 16.27
C VAL A 28 1.73 0.94 16.50
N ILE A 29 0.48 1.00 16.99
CA ILE A 29 -0.37 -0.18 17.16
C ILE A 29 -0.64 -0.84 15.80
N TRP A 30 -0.94 -0.06 14.76
CA TRP A 30 -1.14 -0.59 13.40
C TRP A 30 0.15 -1.12 12.77
N GLN A 31 1.30 -0.53 13.09
CA GLN A 31 2.61 -1.04 12.70
C GLN A 31 2.89 -2.43 13.32
N LEU A 32 2.57 -2.62 14.61
CA LEU A 32 2.72 -3.91 15.30
C LEU A 32 1.80 -4.98 14.71
N VAL A 33 0.54 -4.65 14.39
CA VAL A 33 -0.38 -5.59 13.73
C VAL A 33 0.16 -6.04 12.37
N LYS A 34 0.63 -5.10 11.53
CA LYS A 34 1.24 -5.45 10.23
C LYS A 34 2.51 -6.29 10.39
N PHE A 35 3.34 -5.97 11.39
CA PHE A 35 4.52 -6.76 11.71
C PHE A 35 4.12 -8.19 12.09
N GLY A 36 3.14 -8.37 12.98
CA GLY A 36 2.62 -9.67 13.36
C GLY A 36 2.06 -10.47 12.18
N ILE A 37 1.25 -9.85 11.31
CA ILE A 37 0.68 -10.49 10.12
C ILE A 37 1.79 -10.95 9.17
N ILE A 38 2.79 -10.12 8.89
CA ILE A 38 3.90 -10.48 7.99
C ILE A 38 4.69 -11.65 8.57
N ASN A 39 5.08 -11.57 9.85
CA ASN A 39 5.82 -12.65 10.51
C ASN A 39 5.01 -13.95 10.49
N LEU A 40 3.73 -13.90 10.84
CA LEU A 40 2.84 -15.06 10.82
C LEU A 40 2.73 -15.65 9.41
N LYS A 41 2.52 -14.83 8.39
CA LYS A 41 2.36 -15.28 7.00
C LYS A 41 3.65 -15.91 6.45
N MET A 42 4.80 -15.35 6.78
CA MET A 42 6.11 -15.91 6.42
C MET A 42 6.34 -17.26 7.12
N THR A 43 6.08 -17.35 8.42
CA THR A 43 6.16 -18.60 9.18
C THR A 43 5.21 -19.66 8.63
N LEU A 44 3.96 -19.30 8.31
CA LEU A 44 2.97 -20.21 7.75
C LEU A 44 3.38 -20.69 6.35
N MET A 45 3.93 -19.82 5.51
CA MET A 45 4.45 -20.17 4.19
C MET A 45 5.65 -21.12 4.27
N LEU A 46 6.59 -20.87 5.20
CA LEU A 46 7.73 -21.75 5.46
C LEU A 46 7.26 -23.12 5.95
N LEU A 47 6.32 -23.18 6.89
CA LEU A 47 5.75 -24.42 7.40
C LEU A 47 5.00 -25.21 6.32
N LYS A 48 4.25 -24.52 5.46
CA LYS A 48 3.47 -25.14 4.38
C LYS A 48 4.36 -25.65 3.24
N SER A 49 5.52 -25.01 3.01
CA SER A 49 6.48 -25.43 1.98
C SER A 49 7.28 -26.67 2.37
N HIS A 50 7.31 -27.02 3.66
CA HIS A 50 8.11 -28.14 4.17
C HIS A 50 7.34 -29.48 4.22
N LYS A 51 6.13 -29.52 3.62
CA LYS A 51 5.30 -30.71 3.47
C LYS A 51 4.95 -30.94 2.01
#